data_AF-A6N297-F1
#
_entry.id   AF-A6N297-F1
#
_cell.length_a   1.000
_cell.length_b   1.000
_cell.length_c   1.000
_cell.angle_alpha   90.00
_cell.angle_beta   90.00
_cell.angle_gamma   90.00
#
_symmetry.space_group_name_H-M   'P 1'
#
loop_
_entity.id
_entity.type
_entity.pdbx_description
1 polymer ?
#
loop_
_entity_poly.entity_id
_entity_poly.type
_entity_poly.pdbx_seq_one_letter_code
_entity_poly.pdbx_strand_id
1 'polypeptide(L)'
;MKKLFTIFAVIALTAGSISLSSARQSQSSKAQAESVAGVFDYYLLALSWSPTFCLTHKDDVQCSGKGYGFVLHGLWPQYVAGGWPQSCPPLTKLSASETSKGLTLFPTKKLLDHEWSKHGTCSGLGAMGYLDEADKAVAAVKIPEELQPFSTSYYFEAQEIAQLFRKANPGIPADGVAVIC
;
A
#
# COMPACT_ATOMS: atom_id res chain seq x y z
N MET A 1 -68.33 66.95 -6.67
CA MET A 1 -69.33 66.51 -7.68
C MET A 1 -68.60 66.10 -8.95
N LYS A 2 -68.99 64.95 -9.53
CA LYS A 2 -68.55 64.37 -10.84
C LYS A 2 -67.19 63.64 -10.80
N LYS A 3 -66.99 62.48 -11.41
CA LYS A 3 -67.78 61.34 -11.90
C LYS A 3 -66.72 60.28 -12.25
N LEU A 4 -67.02 58.99 -12.09
CA LEU A 4 -66.15 57.86 -12.41
C LEU A 4 -65.61 57.91 -13.85
N PHE A 5 -64.38 57.45 -14.07
CA PHE A 5 -64.01 56.71 -15.29
C PHE A 5 -62.95 55.63 -14.99
N THR A 6 -63.38 54.39 -15.16
CA THR A 6 -62.62 53.16 -15.20
C THR A 6 -61.74 53.12 -16.46
N ILE A 7 -60.43 52.88 -16.34
CA ILE A 7 -59.58 52.54 -17.48
C ILE A 7 -58.61 51.41 -17.10
N PHE A 8 -58.90 50.26 -17.71
CA PHE A 8 -58.04 49.16 -18.18
C PHE A 8 -56.79 48.75 -17.39
N ALA A 9 -56.88 47.54 -16.83
CA ALA A 9 -55.76 46.69 -16.47
C ALA A 9 -54.92 46.34 -17.71
N VAL A 10 -53.62 46.65 -17.67
CA VAL A 10 -52.60 46.01 -18.50
C VAL A 10 -51.58 45.44 -17.53
N ILE A 11 -51.72 44.14 -17.21
CA ILE A 11 -50.71 43.40 -16.48
C ILE A 11 -49.62 43.04 -17.49
N ALA A 12 -48.53 43.82 -17.49
CA ALA A 12 -47.32 43.48 -18.22
C ALA A 12 -46.62 42.30 -17.50
N LEU A 13 -46.75 41.09 -18.05
CA LEU A 13 -45.93 39.94 -17.67
C LEU A 13 -44.48 40.18 -18.13
N THR A 14 -43.65 40.75 -17.27
CA THR A 14 -42.19 40.68 -17.44
C THR A 14 -41.73 39.30 -16.96
N ALA A 15 -41.42 38.42 -17.91
CA ALA A 15 -40.72 37.18 -17.67
C ALA A 15 -39.29 37.48 -17.19
N GLY A 16 -39.11 37.62 -15.88
CA GLY A 16 -37.80 37.71 -15.23
C GLY A 16 -37.09 36.36 -15.33
N SER A 17 -36.03 36.30 -16.12
CA SER A 17 -35.19 35.12 -16.29
C SER A 17 -34.40 34.88 -15.00
N ILE A 18 -34.78 33.86 -14.24
CA ILE A 18 -33.99 33.40 -13.09
C ILE A 18 -32.72 32.76 -13.66
N SER A 19 -31.61 33.48 -13.59
CA SER A 19 -30.29 32.94 -13.91
C SER A 19 -29.87 32.00 -12.79
N LEU A 20 -30.14 30.70 -12.96
CA LEU A 20 -29.57 29.65 -12.12
C LEU A 20 -28.08 29.55 -12.44
N SER A 21 -27.24 30.24 -11.67
CA SER A 21 -25.80 30.02 -11.68
C SER A 21 -25.52 28.63 -11.10
N SER A 22 -25.42 27.63 -11.97
CA SER A 22 -24.84 26.33 -11.61
C SER A 22 -23.38 26.54 -11.24
N ALA A 23 -23.09 26.57 -9.94
CA ALA A 23 -21.75 26.38 -9.43
C ALA A 23 -21.29 24.98 -9.83
N ARG A 24 -20.57 24.86 -10.96
CA ARG A 24 -19.81 23.64 -11.28
C ARG A 24 -18.70 23.55 -10.24
N GLN A 25 -18.96 22.76 -9.19
CA GLN A 25 -17.92 22.27 -8.29
C GLN A 25 -16.95 21.46 -9.14
N SER A 26 -15.83 22.08 -9.50
CA SER A 26 -14.67 21.41 -10.08
C SER A 26 -14.17 20.40 -9.05
N GLN A 27 -14.70 19.18 -9.10
CA GLN A 27 -14.02 18.04 -8.52
C GLN A 27 -12.70 17.90 -9.26
N SER A 28 -11.66 18.49 -8.70
CA SER A 28 -10.28 18.13 -9.01
C SER A 28 -10.10 16.69 -8.54
N SER A 29 -10.52 15.71 -9.36
CA SER A 29 -9.84 14.44 -9.37
C SER A 29 -8.39 14.77 -9.73
N LYS A 30 -7.50 14.81 -8.73
CA LYS A 30 -6.08 14.65 -9.02
C LYS A 30 -6.01 13.36 -9.81
N ALA A 31 -5.76 13.46 -11.12
CA ALA A 31 -5.50 12.29 -11.93
C ALA A 31 -4.37 11.55 -11.21
N GLN A 32 -4.68 10.39 -10.66
CA GLN A 32 -3.68 9.58 -9.99
C GLN A 32 -2.63 9.29 -11.06
N ALA A 33 -1.41 9.77 -10.85
CA ALA A 33 -0.33 9.59 -11.81
C ALA A 33 -0.29 8.12 -12.21
N GLU A 34 -0.26 7.87 -13.52
CA GLU A 34 -0.29 6.52 -14.06
C GLU A 34 0.85 5.70 -13.43
N SER A 35 0.56 4.46 -13.01
CA SER A 35 1.59 3.60 -12.40
C SER A 35 2.53 3.08 -13.48
N VAL A 36 3.76 3.58 -13.49
CA VAL A 36 4.78 3.23 -14.48
C VAL A 36 5.86 2.37 -13.83
N ALA A 37 6.14 1.22 -14.43
CA ALA A 37 7.19 0.34 -13.95
C ALA A 37 8.57 1.03 -13.98
N GLY A 38 9.34 0.90 -12.91
CA GLY A 38 10.67 1.52 -12.77
C GLY A 38 10.63 3.02 -12.42
N VAL A 39 9.45 3.62 -12.26
CA VAL A 39 9.30 5.02 -11.84
C VAL A 39 8.80 5.04 -10.40
N PHE A 40 9.73 5.17 -9.47
CA PHE A 40 9.50 5.29 -8.02
C PHE A 40 10.77 5.84 -7.37
N ASP A 41 10.68 6.24 -6.10
CA ASP A 41 11.79 6.92 -5.41
C ASP A 41 12.59 5.99 -4.50
N TYR A 42 11.93 5.02 -3.85
CA TYR A 42 12.58 4.07 -2.95
C TYR A 42 11.82 2.75 -2.83
N TYR A 43 12.49 1.71 -2.34
CA TYR A 43 11.84 0.49 -1.90
C TYR A 43 11.53 0.52 -0.41
N LEU A 44 10.34 0.06 -0.04
CA LEU A 44 9.98 -0.29 1.32
C LEU A 44 10.01 -1.81 1.49
N LEU A 45 10.91 -2.31 2.32
CA LEU A 45 10.91 -3.71 2.74
C LEU A 45 9.85 -3.92 3.83
N ALA A 46 8.79 -4.66 3.51
CA ALA A 46 7.74 -5.00 4.45
C ALA A 46 7.96 -6.40 5.03
N LEU A 47 8.03 -6.48 6.36
CA LEU A 47 8.11 -7.74 7.11
C LEU A 47 6.84 -7.91 7.93
N SER A 48 6.28 -9.13 7.97
CA SER A 48 5.10 -9.46 8.77
C SER A 48 5.47 -10.39 9.91
N TRP A 49 4.87 -10.15 11.09
CA TRP A 49 5.00 -11.04 12.24
C TRP A 49 3.96 -12.16 12.15
N SER A 50 4.38 -13.35 11.72
CA SER A 50 3.48 -14.49 11.50
C SER A 50 2.67 -14.89 12.74
N PRO A 51 3.19 -14.86 13.99
CA PRO A 51 2.41 -15.24 15.16
C PRO A 51 1.13 -14.42 15.34
N THR A 52 1.19 -13.09 15.19
CA THR A 52 -0.02 -12.25 15.28
C THR A 52 -0.95 -12.47 14.08
N PHE A 53 -0.41 -12.60 12.87
CA PHE A 53 -1.21 -12.91 11.67
C PHE A 53 -2.02 -14.21 11.85
N CYS A 54 -1.39 -15.25 12.41
CA CYS A 54 -1.98 -16.57 12.59
C CYS A 54 -3.08 -16.62 13.65
N LEU A 55 -3.20 -15.62 14.53
CA LEU A 55 -4.32 -15.54 15.48
C LEU A 55 -5.68 -15.42 14.76
N THR A 56 -5.70 -14.74 13.60
CA THR A 56 -6.90 -14.48 12.80
C THR A 56 -6.96 -15.24 11.48
N HIS A 57 -5.86 -15.91 11.07
CA HIS A 57 -5.73 -16.62 9.79
C HIS A 57 -5.29 -18.08 9.97
N LYS A 58 -5.91 -18.79 10.91
CA LYS A 58 -5.52 -20.15 11.34
C LYS A 58 -5.42 -21.17 10.21
N ASP A 59 -6.25 -21.02 9.18
CA ASP A 59 -6.31 -21.92 8.02
C ASP A 59 -5.27 -21.60 6.93
N ASP A 60 -4.49 -20.53 7.09
CA ASP A 60 -3.41 -20.22 6.16
C ASP A 60 -2.26 -21.23 6.31
N VAL A 61 -1.69 -21.65 5.19
CA VAL A 61 -0.60 -22.64 5.14
C VAL A 61 0.60 -22.22 5.98
N GLN A 62 0.88 -20.92 6.12
CA GLN A 62 1.99 -20.44 6.95
C GLN A 62 1.79 -20.71 8.46
N CYS A 63 0.55 -20.93 8.89
CA CYS A 63 0.17 -21.12 10.29
C CYS A 63 0.18 -22.59 10.73
N SER A 64 0.50 -23.52 9.82
CA SER A 64 0.49 -24.98 10.05
C SER A 64 1.66 -25.54 10.89
N GLY A 65 2.34 -24.70 11.69
CA GLY A 65 3.34 -25.16 12.67
C GLY A 65 4.81 -25.01 12.26
N LYS A 66 5.12 -24.25 11.20
CA LYS A 66 6.51 -23.91 10.83
C LYS A 66 7.22 -23.01 11.86
N GLY A 67 6.49 -22.37 12.77
CA GLY A 67 7.06 -21.54 13.83
C GLY A 67 7.71 -20.26 13.33
N TYR A 68 7.19 -19.68 12.24
CA TYR A 68 7.72 -18.43 11.68
C TYR A 68 7.64 -17.27 12.67
N GLY A 69 8.67 -16.42 12.65
CA GLY A 69 8.67 -15.10 13.27
C GLY A 69 8.35 -14.03 12.24
N PHE A 70 9.30 -13.12 11.99
CA PHE A 70 9.21 -12.20 10.86
C PHE A 70 9.40 -12.95 9.53
N VAL A 71 8.50 -12.72 8.59
CA VAL A 71 8.56 -13.22 7.21
C VAL A 71 8.53 -12.06 6.25
N LEU A 72 9.10 -12.25 5.05
CA LEU A 72 8.92 -11.29 3.96
C LEU A 72 7.43 -11.16 3.64
N HIS A 73 6.90 -9.95 3.82
CA HIS A 73 5.61 -9.59 3.26
C HIS A 73 5.78 -9.16 1.81
N GLY A 74 6.74 -8.28 1.52
CA GLY A 74 7.02 -7.79 0.16
C GLY A 74 8.09 -6.71 0.10
N LEU A 75 8.50 -6.35 -1.12
CA LEU A 75 9.42 -5.25 -1.40
C LEU A 75 8.68 -4.25 -2.31
N TRP A 76 8.34 -3.08 -1.78
CA TRP A 76 7.36 -2.20 -2.42
C TRP A 76 8.02 -0.94 -2.99
N PRO A 77 7.93 -0.69 -4.31
CA PRO A 77 8.22 0.62 -4.88
C PRO A 77 7.33 1.70 -4.26
N GLN A 78 7.90 2.83 -3.83
CA GLN A 78 7.19 3.92 -3.16
C GLN A 78 7.56 5.29 -3.73
N TYR A 79 6.68 6.27 -3.57
CA TYR A 79 6.98 7.68 -3.85
C TYR A 79 7.29 8.46 -2.57
N VAL A 80 8.27 9.35 -2.62
CA VAL A 80 8.59 10.30 -1.53
C VAL A 80 7.43 11.27 -1.29
N ALA A 81 6.69 11.63 -2.34
CA ALA A 81 5.48 12.45 -2.25
C ALA A 81 4.30 11.72 -1.57
N GLY A 82 4.47 10.44 -1.23
CA GLY A 82 3.44 9.57 -0.67
C GLY A 82 2.71 8.74 -1.73
N GLY A 83 2.18 7.60 -1.30
CA GLY A 83 1.59 6.60 -2.19
C GLY A 83 2.64 5.71 -2.86
N TRP A 84 2.19 4.92 -3.83
CA TRP A 84 3.00 3.94 -4.55
C TRP A 84 2.43 3.64 -5.93
N PRO A 85 3.26 3.26 -6.92
CA PRO A 85 2.77 2.61 -8.12
C PRO A 85 2.25 1.21 -7.77
N GLN A 86 1.18 0.78 -8.42
CA GLN A 86 0.66 -0.58 -8.25
C GLN A 86 0.15 -1.16 -9.57
N SER A 87 0.29 -2.48 -9.71
CA SER A 87 -0.22 -3.24 -10.87
C SER A 87 0.22 -2.63 -12.20
N CYS A 88 1.53 -2.37 -12.32
CA CYS A 88 2.10 -1.71 -13.49
C CYS A 88 2.08 -2.65 -14.71
N PRO A 89 1.69 -2.16 -15.90
CA PRO A 89 1.70 -2.98 -17.12
C PRO A 89 3.15 -3.24 -17.61
N PRO A 90 3.41 -4.37 -18.29
CA PRO A 90 2.46 -5.47 -18.54
C PRO A 90 2.23 -6.33 -17.28
N LEU A 91 0.97 -6.69 -17.04
CA LEU A 91 0.60 -7.62 -15.97
C LEU A 91 0.96 -9.05 -16.40
N THR A 92 2.12 -9.54 -15.96
CA THR A 92 2.59 -10.89 -16.25
C THR A 92 2.37 -11.81 -15.06
N LYS A 93 2.26 -13.11 -15.33
CA LYS A 93 2.29 -14.16 -14.30
C LYS A 93 3.72 -14.64 -14.10
N LEU A 94 4.03 -15.12 -12.91
CA LEU A 94 5.28 -15.81 -12.63
C LEU A 94 5.35 -17.12 -13.44
N SER A 95 6.51 -17.37 -14.03
CA SER A 95 6.88 -18.67 -14.57
C SER A 95 7.08 -19.70 -13.45
N ALA A 96 7.25 -20.97 -13.83
CA ALA A 96 7.52 -22.04 -12.87
C ALA A 96 8.83 -21.83 -12.10
N SER A 97 9.89 -21.36 -12.77
CA SER A 97 11.19 -21.09 -12.15
C SER A 97 11.11 -19.90 -11.18
N GLU A 98 10.44 -18.82 -11.58
CA GLU A 98 10.21 -17.65 -10.71
C GLU A 98 9.33 -18.00 -9.51
N THR A 99 8.30 -18.82 -9.70
CA THR A 99 7.49 -19.34 -8.59
C THR A 99 8.36 -20.16 -7.62
N SER A 100 9.21 -21.04 -8.14
CA SER A 100 10.11 -21.84 -7.32
C SER A 100 11.09 -20.97 -6.51
N LYS A 101 11.69 -19.94 -7.12
CA LYS A 101 12.54 -18.96 -6.42
C LYS A 101 11.75 -18.19 -5.37
N GLY A 102 10.59 -17.65 -5.73
CA GLY A 102 9.76 -16.86 -4.82
C GLY A 102 9.29 -17.66 -3.60
N LEU A 103 8.99 -18.95 -3.75
CA LEU A 103 8.62 -19.82 -2.62
C LEU A 103 9.78 -20.14 -1.66
N THR A 104 11.01 -19.74 -1.98
CA THR A 104 12.11 -19.73 -1.01
C THR A 104 12.10 -18.49 -0.11
N LEU A 105 11.39 -17.42 -0.51
CA LEU A 105 11.36 -16.12 0.17
C LEU A 105 10.02 -15.85 0.85
N PHE A 106 8.91 -16.19 0.18
CA PHE A 106 7.56 -15.92 0.66
C PHE A 106 6.93 -17.15 1.33
N PRO A 107 6.16 -16.97 2.42
CA PRO A 107 5.56 -18.06 3.18
C PRO A 107 4.52 -18.86 2.39
N THR A 108 3.81 -18.24 1.43
CA THR A 108 2.79 -18.90 0.61
C THR A 108 2.82 -18.43 -0.84
N LYS A 109 2.37 -19.30 -1.75
CA LYS A 109 2.18 -18.95 -3.17
C LYS A 109 1.18 -17.80 -3.35
N LYS A 110 0.12 -17.79 -2.55
CA LYS A 110 -0.91 -16.74 -2.62
C LYS A 110 -0.31 -15.36 -2.34
N LEU A 111 0.55 -15.25 -1.31
CA LEU A 111 1.25 -14.00 -1.01
C LEU A 111 2.22 -13.64 -2.15
N LEU A 112 3.05 -14.59 -2.59
CA LEU A 112 3.98 -14.36 -3.71
C LEU A 112 3.27 -13.81 -4.97
N ASP A 113 2.16 -14.44 -5.38
CA ASP A 113 1.40 -14.00 -6.56
C ASP A 113 0.81 -12.59 -6.36
N HIS A 114 0.31 -12.28 -5.15
CA HIS A 114 -0.21 -10.96 -4.80
C HIS A 114 0.87 -9.89 -4.90
N GLU A 115 2.01 -10.13 -4.23
CA GLU A 115 3.12 -9.20 -4.16
C GLU A 115 3.75 -8.96 -5.53
N TRP A 116 3.90 -10.01 -6.33
CA TRP A 116 4.34 -9.85 -7.71
C TRP A 116 3.37 -8.99 -8.51
N SER A 117 2.09 -9.36 -8.56
CA SER A 117 1.12 -8.68 -9.42
C SER A 117 0.87 -7.23 -9.02
N LYS A 118 0.91 -6.91 -7.72
CA LYS A 118 0.65 -5.57 -7.21
C LYS A 118 1.89 -4.69 -7.14
N HIS A 119 3.03 -5.21 -6.67
CA HIS A 119 4.21 -4.41 -6.37
C HIS A 119 5.42 -4.78 -7.25
N GLY A 120 5.65 -6.07 -7.48
CA GLY A 120 6.79 -6.55 -8.25
C GLY A 120 6.77 -6.10 -9.72
N THR A 121 5.61 -6.07 -10.37
CA THR A 121 5.44 -5.54 -11.73
C THR A 121 5.88 -4.08 -11.87
N CYS A 122 5.82 -3.30 -10.78
CA CYS A 122 6.23 -1.90 -10.75
C CYS A 122 7.73 -1.67 -10.56
N SER A 123 8.51 -2.71 -10.28
CA SER A 123 9.97 -2.60 -10.08
C SER A 123 10.75 -2.21 -11.33
N GLY A 124 10.24 -2.55 -12.52
CA GLY A 124 11.00 -2.45 -13.77
C GLY A 124 12.10 -3.52 -13.95
N LEU A 125 12.23 -4.48 -13.01
CA LEU A 125 13.29 -5.49 -12.99
C LEU A 125 12.91 -6.82 -13.68
N GLY A 126 11.64 -7.01 -14.02
CA GLY A 126 11.10 -8.34 -14.30
C GLY A 126 11.02 -9.20 -13.03
N ALA A 127 10.41 -10.40 -13.13
CA ALA A 127 10.10 -11.20 -11.96
C ALA A 127 11.34 -11.79 -11.28
N MET A 128 12.26 -12.41 -12.01
CA MET A 128 13.52 -12.89 -11.41
C MET A 128 14.32 -11.75 -10.76
N GLY A 129 14.48 -10.61 -11.43
CA GLY A 129 15.21 -9.46 -10.89
C GLY A 129 14.57 -8.90 -9.61
N TYR A 130 13.23 -8.80 -9.59
CA TYR A 130 12.49 -8.40 -8.39
C TYR A 130 12.71 -9.38 -7.22
N LEU A 131 12.65 -10.69 -7.48
CA LEU A 131 12.84 -11.70 -6.45
C LEU A 131 14.27 -11.71 -5.90
N ASP A 132 15.28 -11.50 -6.76
CA ASP A 132 16.67 -11.37 -6.34
C ASP A 132 16.89 -10.10 -5.51
N GLU A 133 16.22 -9.00 -5.84
CA GLU A 133 16.30 -7.77 -5.07
C GLU A 133 15.60 -7.89 -3.71
N ALA A 134 14.46 -8.58 -3.65
CA ALA A 134 13.78 -8.90 -2.40
C ALA A 134 14.63 -9.79 -1.48
N ASP A 135 15.32 -10.79 -2.05
CA ASP A 135 16.25 -11.66 -1.33
C ASP A 135 17.39 -10.86 -0.68
N LYS A 136 18.05 -9.99 -1.47
CA LYS A 136 19.08 -9.08 -0.94
C LYS A 136 18.57 -8.16 0.15
N ALA A 137 17.38 -7.58 -0.03
CA ALA A 137 16.79 -6.66 0.93
C ALA A 137 16.52 -7.35 2.28
N VAL A 138 15.95 -8.56 2.26
CA VAL A 138 15.73 -9.35 3.48
C VAL A 138 17.07 -9.74 4.12
N ALA A 139 18.04 -10.20 3.33
CA ALA A 139 19.36 -10.59 3.83
C ALA A 139 20.14 -9.43 4.47
N ALA A 140 19.86 -8.19 4.07
CA ALA A 140 20.48 -6.99 4.64
C ALA A 140 19.92 -6.60 6.01
N VAL A 141 18.76 -7.14 6.42
CA VAL A 141 18.10 -6.81 7.70
C VAL A 141 18.24 -7.96 8.69
N LYS A 142 18.93 -7.70 9.79
CA LYS A 142 19.02 -8.58 10.95
C LYS A 142 17.78 -8.43 11.84
N ILE A 143 17.05 -9.53 12.05
CA ILE A 143 16.00 -9.58 13.07
C ILE A 143 16.64 -9.53 14.47
N PRO A 144 16.21 -8.61 15.37
CA PRO A 144 16.71 -8.55 16.74
C PRO A 144 16.55 -9.87 17.48
N GLU A 145 17.48 -10.19 18.38
CA GLU A 145 17.41 -11.41 19.20
C GLU A 145 16.17 -11.38 20.10
N GLU A 146 15.87 -10.20 20.61
CA GLU A 146 14.68 -9.87 21.41
C GLU A 146 13.38 -9.94 20.61
N LEU A 147 13.42 -10.22 19.30
CA LEU A 147 12.24 -10.44 18.44
C LEU A 147 12.29 -11.75 17.64
N GLN A 148 13.11 -12.72 18.06
CA GLN A 148 13.04 -14.09 17.55
C GLN A 148 11.75 -14.80 18.02
N PRO A 149 11.27 -15.86 17.36
CA PRO A 149 10.05 -16.56 17.81
C PRO A 149 10.12 -16.99 19.28
N PHE A 150 9.15 -16.55 20.08
CA PHE A 150 9.04 -16.87 21.51
C PHE A 150 8.01 -17.96 21.79
N SER A 151 8.27 -18.78 22.81
CA SER A 151 7.30 -19.75 23.34
C SER A 151 6.30 -19.14 24.33
N THR A 152 6.49 -17.87 24.70
CA THR A 152 5.65 -17.13 25.65
C THR A 152 5.29 -15.75 25.10
N SER A 153 4.17 -15.19 25.54
CA SER A 153 3.71 -13.88 25.10
C SER A 153 4.52 -12.76 25.76
N TYR A 154 5.06 -11.87 24.94
CA TYR A 154 5.70 -10.63 25.37
C TYR A 154 4.94 -9.43 24.82
N TYR A 155 4.98 -8.33 25.55
CA TYR A 155 4.44 -7.05 25.13
C TYR A 155 5.60 -6.09 24.86
N PHE A 156 5.53 -5.40 23.73
CA PHE A 156 6.48 -4.37 23.32
C PHE A 156 5.71 -3.16 22.84
N GLU A 157 6.22 -1.97 23.13
CA GLU A 157 5.74 -0.75 22.49
C GLU A 157 6.23 -0.69 21.04
N ALA A 158 5.45 -0.08 20.14
CA ALA A 158 5.86 0.06 18.73
C ALA A 158 7.22 0.76 18.58
N GLN A 159 7.47 1.77 19.42
CA GLN A 159 8.73 2.50 19.45
C GLN A 159 9.91 1.63 19.93
N GLU A 160 9.66 0.69 20.85
CA GLU A 160 10.65 -0.26 21.35
C GLU A 160 11.05 -1.25 20.26
N ILE A 161 10.08 -1.79 19.51
CA ILE A 161 10.35 -2.65 18.35
C ILE A 161 11.24 -1.92 17.33
N ALA A 162 10.91 -0.67 16.99
CA ALA A 162 11.71 0.13 16.06
C ALA A 162 13.15 0.36 16.56
N GLN A 163 13.32 0.59 17.87
CA GLN A 163 14.63 0.75 18.50
C GLN A 163 15.45 -0.55 18.46
N LEU A 164 14.83 -1.69 18.73
CA LEU A 164 15.48 -3.00 18.64
C LEU A 164 16.00 -3.29 17.22
N PHE A 165 15.17 -3.02 16.20
CA PHE A 165 15.60 -3.16 14.80
C PHE A 165 16.78 -2.25 14.47
N ARG A 166 16.74 -0.98 14.87
CA ARG A 166 17.86 -0.05 14.63
C ARG A 166 19.14 -0.43 15.39
N LYS A 167 19.01 -0.93 16.62
CA LYS A 167 20.14 -1.44 17.41
C LYS A 167 20.81 -2.63 16.73
N ALA A 168 20.02 -3.54 16.16
CA ALA A 168 20.52 -4.69 15.41
C ALA A 168 21.06 -4.32 14.02
N ASN A 169 20.63 -3.19 13.45
CA ASN A 169 20.94 -2.73 12.10
C ASN A 169 21.41 -1.26 12.10
N PRO A 170 22.65 -0.97 12.49
CA PRO A 170 23.14 0.40 12.67
C PRO A 170 23.19 1.24 11.38
N GLY A 171 23.06 0.62 10.21
CA GLY A 171 22.92 1.32 8.93
C GLY A 171 21.53 1.89 8.65
N ILE A 172 20.51 1.54 9.43
CA ILE A 172 19.14 2.05 9.27
C ILE A 172 19.01 3.42 9.99
N PRO A 173 18.55 4.48 9.30
CA PRO A 173 18.40 5.81 9.90
C PRO A 173 17.31 5.84 10.98
N ALA A 174 17.22 6.97 11.70
CA ALA A 174 16.29 7.13 12.82
C ALA A 174 14.82 6.92 12.45
N ASP A 175 14.45 7.34 11.25
CA ASP A 175 13.14 7.25 10.61
C ASP A 175 13.04 6.10 9.61
N GLY A 176 14.03 5.19 9.58
CA GLY A 176 14.10 4.08 8.63
C GLY A 176 13.27 2.84 9.02
N VAL A 177 12.60 2.85 10.17
CA VAL A 177 11.72 1.75 10.61
C VAL A 177 10.37 2.33 11.02
N ALA A 178 9.31 1.79 10.44
CA ALA A 178 7.94 2.01 10.87
C ALA A 178 7.35 0.68 11.38
N VAL A 179 6.61 0.73 12.48
CA VAL A 179 5.93 -0.42 13.07
C VAL A 179 4.44 -0.16 13.04
N ILE A 180 3.69 -1.15 12.56
CA ILE A 180 2.22 -1.12 12.49
C ILE A 180 1.71 -2.33 13.26
N CYS A 181 0.76 -2.09 14.17
CA CYS A 181 0.16 -3.11 15.04
C CYS A 181 -1.34 -3.20 14.81
#